data_AF-A0AAV5V310-F1
#
_entry.id   AF-A0AAV5V310-F1
#
_cell.length_a   1.000
_cell.length_b   1.000
_cell.length_c   1.000
_cell.angle_alpha   90.00
_cell.angle_beta   90.00
_cell.angle_gamma   90.00
#
_symmetry.space_group_name_H-M   'P 1'
#
loop_
_entity.id
_entity.type
_entity.pdbx_description
1 polymer ?
#
loop_
_entity_poly.entity_id
_entity_poly.type
_entity_poly.pdbx_seq_one_letter_code
_entity_poly.pdbx_strand_id
1 'polypeptide(L)'
;IQEVLHTFIIVFGLLANTTAIFVILAKTPPSLKEYSLLLLNTSFTDLISVLAHYALDGRIFVSGSAMVVLSNGPCHAVSDTVCAGVNGFLNLNMIHSGTIVAVSFWYRTRILREKGLVGRWRVRSLTVVLFLPHLAHIAGFVWTLSDRQELARVVDAMYEPGHAQHFGLHG
;
A
#
# COMPACT_ATOMS: atom_id res chain seq x y z
N ILE A 1 2.34 14.25 18.74
CA ILE A 1 1.58 14.79 17.58
C ILE A 1 1.54 13.78 16.43
N GLN A 2 2.69 13.29 15.95
CA GLN A 2 2.76 12.28 14.88
C GLN A 2 1.94 11.01 15.15
N GLU A 3 2.03 10.44 16.36
CA GLU A 3 1.23 9.28 16.79
C GLU A 3 -0.29 9.52 16.71
N VAL A 4 -0.72 10.70 17.17
CA VAL A 4 -2.14 11.09 17.19
C VAL A 4 -2.66 11.25 15.76
N LEU A 5 -1.86 11.88 14.88
CA LEU A 5 -2.20 12.02 13.46
C LEU A 5 -2.25 10.66 12.76
N HIS A 6 -1.27 9.79 13.01
CA HIS A 6 -1.23 8.44 12.45
C HIS A 6 -2.47 7.64 12.83
N THR A 7 -2.81 7.64 14.13
CA THR A 7 -4.01 6.98 14.65
C THR A 7 -5.29 7.55 14.04
N PHE A 8 -5.38 8.89 13.93
CA PHE A 8 -6.52 9.55 13.31
C PHE A 8 -6.71 9.13 11.85
N ILE A 9 -5.62 9.10 11.06
CA ILE A 9 -5.64 8.69 9.64
C ILE A 9 -6.12 7.24 9.51
N ILE A 10 -5.63 6.34 10.37
CA ILE A 10 -6.05 4.92 10.35
C ILE A 10 -7.52 4.78 10.67
N VAL A 11 -8.00 5.38 11.76
CA VAL A 11 -9.40 5.29 12.17
C VAL A 11 -10.31 5.89 11.10
N PHE A 12 -9.96 7.05 10.56
CA PHE A 12 -10.70 7.68 9.47
C PHE A 12 -10.72 6.78 8.23
N GLY A 13 -9.58 6.24 7.82
CA GLY A 13 -9.46 5.35 6.67
C GLY A 13 -10.30 4.08 6.81
N LEU A 14 -10.31 3.45 7.99
CA LEU A 14 -11.15 2.29 8.27
C LEU A 14 -12.65 2.62 8.15
N LEU A 15 -13.09 3.71 8.79
CA LEU A 15 -14.49 4.13 8.77
C LEU A 15 -14.95 4.52 7.37
N ALA A 16 -14.15 5.31 6.64
CA ALA A 16 -14.47 5.77 5.30
C ALA A 16 -14.59 4.60 4.32
N ASN A 17 -13.61 3.70 4.29
CA ASN A 17 -13.62 2.55 3.37
C ASN A 17 -14.72 1.54 3.71
N THR A 18 -14.96 1.27 5.00
CA THR A 18 -16.06 0.39 5.41
C THR A 18 -17.42 0.97 5.02
N THR A 19 -17.61 2.28 5.22
CA THR A 19 -18.83 2.98 4.79
C THR A 19 -18.99 2.95 3.27
N ALA A 20 -17.91 3.16 2.52
CA ALA A 20 -17.92 3.07 1.07
C ALA A 20 -18.35 1.67 0.59
N ILE A 21 -17.74 0.61 1.14
CA ILE A 21 -18.13 -0.78 0.85
C ILE A 21 -19.62 -1.00 1.13
N PHE A 22 -20.11 -0.56 2.29
CA PHE A 22 -21.52 -0.70 2.66
C PHE A 22 -22.45 0.02 1.67
N VAL A 23 -22.16 1.28 1.34
CA VAL A 23 -22.97 2.08 0.40
C VAL A 23 -22.95 1.45 -1.00
N ILE A 24 -21.80 0.99 -1.47
CA ILE A 24 -21.66 0.36 -2.77
C ILE A 24 -22.50 -0.93 -2.82
N LEU A 25 -22.46 -1.77 -1.79
CA LEU A 25 -23.24 -3.01 -1.75
C LEU A 25 -24.75 -2.76 -1.60
N ALA A 26 -25.16 -1.80 -0.78
CA ALA A 26 -26.56 -1.58 -0.44
C ALA A 26 -27.32 -0.66 -1.41
N LYS A 27 -26.65 0.27 -2.10
CA LYS A 27 -27.29 1.37 -2.85
C LYS A 27 -26.92 1.45 -4.33
N THR A 28 -26.07 0.56 -4.86
CA THR A 28 -25.66 0.64 -6.27
C THR A 28 -26.82 0.34 -7.23
N PRO A 29 -27.19 1.28 -8.13
CA PRO A 29 -28.19 1.02 -9.17
C PRO A 29 -27.64 0.13 -10.30
N PRO A 30 -28.49 -0.62 -11.03
CA PRO A 30 -28.06 -1.57 -12.07
C PRO A 30 -27.23 -0.93 -13.20
N SER A 31 -27.48 0.34 -13.50
CA SER A 31 -26.76 1.11 -14.52
C SER A 31 -25.29 1.38 -14.16
N LEU A 32 -24.92 1.32 -12.88
CA LEU A 32 -23.56 1.57 -12.39
C LEU A 32 -22.85 0.31 -11.89
N LYS A 33 -23.46 -0.88 -12.07
CA LYS A 33 -22.96 -2.15 -11.50
C LYS A 33 -21.51 -2.47 -11.88
N GLU A 34 -21.13 -2.15 -13.11
CA GLU A 34 -19.77 -2.36 -13.65
C GLU A 34 -18.75 -1.38 -13.05
N TYR A 35 -19.14 -0.14 -12.78
CA TYR A 35 -18.29 0.85 -12.12
C TYR A 35 -18.19 0.58 -10.60
N SER A 36 -19.29 0.11 -10.01
CA SER A 36 -19.40 -0.31 -8.62
C SER A 36 -18.44 -1.46 -8.28
N LEU A 37 -18.24 -2.44 -9.16
CA LEU A 37 -17.23 -3.49 -8.94
C LEU A 37 -15.81 -2.93 -8.83
N LEU A 38 -15.48 -1.90 -9.63
CA LEU A 38 -14.17 -1.25 -9.57
C LEU A 38 -14.02 -0.47 -8.26
N LEU A 39 -15.04 0.31 -7.89
CA LEU A 39 -15.07 1.06 -6.62
C LEU A 39 -15.03 0.13 -5.39
N LEU A 40 -15.72 -1.00 -5.46
CA LEU A 40 -15.74 -1.99 -4.39
C LEU A 40 -14.34 -2.61 -4.22
N ASN A 41 -13.72 -3.01 -5.33
CA ASN A 41 -12.35 -3.53 -5.30
C ASN A 41 -11.37 -2.50 -4.73
N THR A 42 -11.45 -1.24 -5.17
CA THR A 42 -10.64 -0.15 -4.61
C THR A 42 -10.88 0.03 -3.11
N SER A 43 -12.14 0.09 -2.67
CA SER A 43 -12.46 0.29 -1.24
C SER A 43 -11.97 -0.88 -0.37
N PHE A 44 -12.03 -2.11 -0.88
CA PHE A 44 -11.45 -3.28 -0.22
C PHE A 44 -9.92 -3.22 -0.17
N THR A 45 -9.27 -2.90 -1.28
CA THR A 45 -7.82 -2.73 -1.34
C THR A 45 -7.34 -1.63 -0.39
N ASP A 46 -8.03 -0.51 -0.33
CA ASP A 46 -7.74 0.61 0.56
C ASP A 46 -7.95 0.22 2.03
N LEU A 47 -9.01 -0.54 2.34
CA LEU A 47 -9.25 -1.07 3.68
C LEU A 47 -8.10 -2.00 4.13
N ILE A 48 -7.69 -2.95 3.28
CA ILE A 48 -6.57 -3.85 3.57
C ILE A 48 -5.26 -3.05 3.68
N SER A 49 -5.09 -2.00 2.89
CA SER A 49 -3.92 -1.12 2.98
C SER A 49 -3.85 -0.38 4.30
N VAL A 50 -4.98 0.14 4.81
CA VAL A 50 -5.01 0.80 6.13
C VAL A 50 -4.70 -0.20 7.25
N LEU A 51 -5.23 -1.42 7.15
CA LEU A 51 -4.89 -2.50 8.10
C LEU A 51 -3.41 -2.89 8.04
N ALA A 52 -2.84 -2.98 6.83
CA ALA A 52 -1.41 -3.23 6.63
C ALA A 52 -0.56 -2.08 7.20
N HIS A 53 -1.00 -0.83 7.05
CA HIS A 53 -0.32 0.34 7.58
C HIS A 53 -0.31 0.33 9.12
N TYR A 54 -1.44 -0.04 9.74
CA TYR A 54 -1.53 -0.28 11.18
C TYR A 54 -0.63 -1.45 11.62
N ALA A 55 -0.62 -2.54 10.84
CA ALA A 55 0.18 -3.72 11.16
C ALA A 55 1.68 -3.47 11.09
N LEU A 56 2.11 -2.58 10.21
CA LEU A 56 3.50 -2.18 10.04
C LEU A 56 3.94 -1.16 11.10
N ASP A 57 3.14 -0.10 11.27
CA ASP A 57 3.52 1.14 11.97
C ASP A 57 4.98 1.51 11.71
N GLY A 58 5.29 1.60 10.41
CA GLY A 58 6.66 1.70 9.90
C GLY A 58 7.17 3.12 9.87
N ARG A 59 8.44 3.29 10.24
CA ARG A 59 9.19 4.53 10.12
C ARG A 59 10.42 4.28 9.27
N ILE A 60 10.58 5.08 8.23
CA ILE A 60 11.70 4.97 7.29
C ILE A 60 12.81 5.91 7.75
N PHE A 61 14.03 5.38 7.83
CA PHE A 61 15.25 6.12 8.10
C PHE A 61 16.23 5.91 6.96
N VAL A 62 16.85 7.00 6.50
CA VAL A 62 17.86 6.96 5.45
C VAL A 62 19.17 7.47 6.06
N SER A 63 20.19 6.62 6.08
CA SER A 63 21.52 6.95 6.60
C SER A 63 22.59 6.58 5.59
N GLY A 64 23.19 7.60 4.96
CA GLY A 64 24.20 7.43 3.93
C GLY A 64 23.72 6.54 2.78
N SER A 65 24.23 5.31 2.72
CA SER A 65 23.93 4.32 1.68
C SER A 65 22.86 3.28 2.08
N ALA A 66 22.34 3.31 3.31
CA ALA A 66 21.37 2.34 3.81
C ALA A 66 20.00 2.98 4.09
N MET A 67 18.94 2.32 3.63
CA MET A 67 17.55 2.63 3.97
C MET A 67 17.08 1.58 4.97
N VAL A 68 16.65 1.99 6.16
CA VAL A 68 16.18 1.08 7.21
C VAL A 68 14.75 1.43 7.57
N VAL A 69 13.89 0.43 7.58
CA VAL A 69 12.50 0.55 8.03
C VAL A 69 12.37 -0.05 9.42
N LEU A 70 12.00 0.80 10.39
CA LEU A 70 11.68 0.41 11.76
C LEU A 70 10.17 0.17 11.87
N SER A 71 9.77 -1.04 12.21
CA SER A 71 8.35 -1.43 12.35
C SER A 71 7.98 -1.57 13.82
N ASN A 72 7.01 -0.78 14.28
CA ASN A 72 6.47 -0.82 15.63
C ASN A 72 5.18 -1.62 15.76
N GLY A 73 4.58 -1.97 14.62
CA GLY A 73 3.29 -2.61 14.61
C GLY A 73 3.34 -4.10 14.97
N PRO A 74 2.18 -4.76 15.02
CA PRO A 74 2.08 -6.18 15.33
C PRO A 74 2.82 -7.10 14.36
N CYS A 75 3.24 -6.64 13.17
CA CYS A 75 4.02 -7.46 12.25
C CYS A 75 5.38 -7.90 12.85
N HIS A 76 6.01 -7.06 13.69
CA HIS A 76 7.34 -7.37 14.26
C HIS A 76 7.27 -8.56 15.23
N ALA A 77 6.13 -8.74 15.90
CA ALA A 77 5.91 -9.88 16.79
C ALA A 77 5.88 -11.22 16.03
N VAL A 78 5.66 -11.21 14.71
CA VAL A 78 5.64 -12.41 13.86
C VAL A 78 7.01 -12.65 13.26
N SER A 79 7.50 -11.74 12.41
CA SER A 79 8.87 -11.77 11.86
C SER A 79 9.18 -10.51 11.06
N ASP A 80 10.47 -10.20 10.93
CA ASP A 80 10.96 -9.10 10.08
C ASP A 80 10.61 -9.32 8.60
N THR A 81 10.61 -10.56 8.12
CA THR A 81 10.23 -10.92 6.74
C THR A 81 8.74 -10.65 6.48
N VAL A 82 7.87 -10.89 7.46
CA VAL A 82 6.44 -10.56 7.36
C VAL A 82 6.27 -9.04 7.30
N CYS A 83 6.96 -8.28 8.15
CA CYS A 83 6.95 -6.81 8.05
C CYS A 83 7.43 -6.33 6.67
N ALA A 84 8.52 -6.89 6.15
CA ALA A 84 9.01 -6.56 4.81
C ALA A 84 7.98 -6.86 3.71
N GLY A 85 7.27 -7.99 3.80
CA GLY A 85 6.19 -8.34 2.88
C GLY A 85 5.02 -7.37 2.96
N VAL A 86 4.61 -6.97 4.18
CA VAL A 86 3.55 -5.97 4.41
C VAL A 86 3.97 -4.60 3.85
N ASN A 87 5.23 -4.20 4.04
CA ASN A 87 5.77 -2.97 3.46
C ASN A 87 5.78 -3.03 1.92
N GLY A 88 6.17 -4.18 1.34
CA GLY A 88 6.10 -4.41 -0.11
C GLY A 88 4.67 -4.29 -0.65
N PHE A 89 3.70 -4.86 0.06
CA PHE A 89 2.27 -4.75 -0.28
C PHE A 89 1.75 -3.30 -0.22
N LEU A 90 2.15 -2.52 0.79
CA LEU A 90 1.80 -1.10 0.88
C LEU A 90 2.34 -0.30 -0.31
N ASN A 91 3.60 -0.53 -0.69
CA ASN A 91 4.21 0.11 -1.85
C ASN A 91 3.48 -0.24 -3.15
N LEU A 92 3.07 -1.51 -3.34
CA LEU A 92 2.23 -1.89 -4.47
C LEU A 92 0.91 -1.12 -4.49
N ASN A 93 0.21 -1.05 -3.36
CA ASN A 93 -1.11 -0.42 -3.33
C ASN A 93 -1.04 1.07 -3.61
N MET A 94 0.02 1.75 -3.17
CA MET A 94 0.26 3.15 -3.52
C MET A 94 0.37 3.33 -5.05
N ILE A 95 1.15 2.48 -5.72
CA ILE A 95 1.33 2.56 -7.17
C ILE A 95 0.05 2.15 -7.92
N HIS A 96 -0.63 1.10 -7.45
CA HIS A 96 -1.89 0.64 -8.00
C HIS A 96 -2.96 1.73 -7.94
N SER A 97 -3.08 2.41 -6.80
CA SER A 97 -4.00 3.53 -6.60
C SER A 97 -3.68 4.69 -7.54
N GLY A 98 -2.40 5.08 -7.66
CA GLY A 98 -1.97 6.11 -8.61
C GLY A 98 -2.31 5.73 -10.07
N THR A 99 -2.11 4.46 -10.43
CA THR A 99 -2.42 3.94 -11.77
C THR A 99 -3.93 3.97 -12.05
N ILE A 100 -4.77 3.55 -11.10
CA ILE A 100 -6.24 3.62 -11.23
C ILE A 100 -6.71 5.06 -11.43
N VAL A 101 -6.15 6.01 -10.68
CA VAL A 101 -6.50 7.44 -10.82
C VAL A 101 -6.11 7.95 -12.20
N ALA A 102 -4.90 7.63 -12.69
CA ALA A 102 -4.44 8.01 -14.02
C ALA A 102 -5.33 7.41 -15.13
N VAL A 103 -5.65 6.11 -15.04
CA VAL A 103 -6.56 5.43 -15.98
C VAL A 103 -7.95 6.04 -15.93
N SER A 104 -8.46 6.39 -14.75
CA SER A 104 -9.76 7.04 -14.58
C SER A 104 -9.81 8.41 -15.25
N PHE A 105 -8.75 9.21 -15.09
CA PHE A 105 -8.63 10.52 -15.72
C PHE A 105 -8.53 10.40 -17.25
N TRP A 106 -7.72 9.46 -17.74
CA TRP A 106 -7.59 9.16 -19.16
C TRP A 106 -8.92 8.69 -19.78
N TYR A 107 -9.64 7.80 -19.10
CA TYR A 107 -10.93 7.28 -19.56
C TYR A 107 -11.98 8.38 -19.66
N ARG A 108 -12.10 9.25 -18.65
CA ARG A 108 -13.00 10.42 -18.66
C ARG A 108 -12.65 11.38 -19.80
N THR A 109 -11.36 11.68 -19.98
CA THR A 109 -10.88 12.57 -21.05
C THR A 109 -11.17 12.00 -22.44
N ARG A 110 -11.08 10.67 -22.62
CA ARG A 110 -11.41 9.98 -23.87
C ARG A 110 -12.90 10.09 -24.23
N ILE A 111 -13.79 9.94 -23.24
CA ILE A 111 -15.23 10.10 -23.43
C ILE A 111 -15.55 11.54 -23.83
N LEU A 112 -14.97 12.53 -23.14
CA LEU A 112 -15.16 13.95 -23.46
C LEU A 112 -14.64 14.36 -24.84
N ARG A 113 -13.66 13.63 -25.39
CA ARG A 113 -13.14 13.83 -26.75
C ARG A 113 -13.87 12.99 -27.81
N GLU A 114 -15.00 12.39 -27.45
CA GLU A 114 -15.85 11.56 -28.34
C GLU A 114 -15.10 10.44 -29.08
N LYS A 115 -13.95 9.98 -28.58
CA LYS A 115 -13.13 8.97 -29.28
C LYS A 115 -13.68 7.54 -29.20
N GLY A 116 -14.95 7.37 -28.83
CA GLY A 116 -15.63 6.08 -28.65
C GLY A 116 -15.27 5.34 -27.35
N LEU A 117 -16.18 4.45 -26.93
CA LEU A 117 -16.05 3.64 -25.73
C LEU A 117 -14.91 2.63 -25.88
N VAL A 118 -13.98 2.63 -24.92
CA VAL A 118 -12.93 1.60 -24.84
C VAL A 118 -13.54 0.40 -24.14
N GLY A 119 -13.55 -0.76 -24.82
CA GLY A 119 -14.11 -2.00 -24.25
C GLY A 119 -13.49 -2.34 -22.90
N ARG A 120 -14.32 -2.83 -21.95
CA ARG A 120 -13.95 -3.12 -20.55
C ARG A 120 -12.70 -4.00 -20.42
N TRP A 121 -12.54 -4.96 -21.32
CA TRP A 121 -11.38 -5.85 -21.40
C TRP A 121 -10.07 -5.11 -21.67
N ARG A 122 -10.06 -4.10 -22.54
CA ARG A 122 -8.83 -3.34 -22.82
C ARG A 122 -8.38 -2.52 -21.62
N VAL A 123 -9.30 -1.93 -20.86
CA VAL A 123 -8.97 -1.18 -19.64
C VAL A 123 -8.46 -2.10 -18.53
N ARG A 124 -9.09 -3.26 -18.33
CA ARG A 124 -8.60 -4.29 -17.41
C ARG A 124 -7.21 -4.80 -17.79
N SER A 125 -6.99 -5.16 -19.06
CA SER A 125 -5.68 -5.62 -19.53
C SER A 125 -4.60 -4.56 -19.35
N LEU A 126 -4.91 -3.29 -19.63
CA LEU A 126 -3.95 -2.19 -19.48
C LEU A 126 -3.58 -1.97 -18.00
N THR A 127 -4.55 -2.13 -17.09
CA THR A 127 -4.32 -2.09 -15.64
C THR A 127 -3.42 -3.25 -15.18
N VAL A 128 -3.67 -4.47 -15.66
CA VAL A 128 -2.87 -5.66 -15.32
C VAL A 128 -1.45 -5.56 -15.87
N VAL A 129 -1.29 -5.10 -17.12
CA VAL A 129 0.03 -4.91 -17.76
C VAL A 129 0.87 -3.88 -17.02
N LEU A 130 0.25 -2.78 -16.56
CA LEU A 130 0.94 -1.78 -15.73
C LEU A 130 1.31 -2.33 -14.34
N PHE A 131 0.62 -3.37 -13.86
CA PHE A 131 0.86 -3.94 -12.53
C PHE A 131 1.97 -5.00 -12.49
N LEU A 132 2.16 -5.75 -13.58
CA LEU A 132 3.20 -6.79 -13.74
C LEU A 132 4.62 -6.39 -13.28
N PRO A 133 5.19 -5.23 -13.68
CA PRO A 133 6.54 -4.84 -13.25
C PRO A 133 6.67 -4.64 -11.74
N HIS A 134 5.57 -4.35 -11.04
CA HIS A 134 5.61 -4.12 -9.60
C HIS A 134 5.65 -5.43 -8.79
N LEU A 135 5.12 -6.54 -9.32
CA LEU A 135 5.32 -7.86 -8.72
C LEU A 135 6.80 -8.26 -8.73
N ALA A 136 7.51 -7.95 -9.81
CA ALA A 136 8.96 -8.14 -9.90
C ALA A 136 9.71 -7.22 -8.92
N HIS A 137 9.22 -6.00 -8.68
CA HIS A 137 9.79 -5.09 -7.70
C HIS A 137 9.71 -5.61 -6.26
N ILE A 138 8.59 -6.22 -5.84
CA ILE A 138 8.54 -6.86 -4.51
C ILE A 138 9.47 -8.05 -4.43
N ALA A 139 9.47 -8.91 -5.44
CA ALA A 139 10.33 -10.09 -5.44
C ALA A 139 11.81 -9.67 -5.33
N GLY A 140 12.20 -8.62 -6.06
CA GLY A 140 13.51 -7.97 -5.93
C GLY A 140 13.74 -7.44 -4.51
N PHE A 141 12.80 -6.68 -3.95
CA PHE A 141 12.90 -6.12 -2.60
C PHE A 141 13.08 -7.20 -1.51
N VAL A 142 12.32 -8.30 -1.60
CA VAL A 142 12.44 -9.43 -0.67
C VAL A 142 13.78 -10.15 -0.86
N TRP A 143 14.29 -10.24 -2.09
CA TRP A 143 15.60 -10.84 -2.35
C TRP A 143 16.74 -9.98 -1.80
N THR A 144 16.61 -8.66 -1.88
CA THR A 144 17.64 -7.71 -1.43
C THR A 144 17.53 -7.37 0.06
N LEU A 145 16.74 -8.11 0.84
CA LEU A 145 16.64 -7.88 2.28
C LEU A 145 18.01 -8.06 2.94
N SER A 146 18.48 -6.99 3.57
CA SER A 146 19.74 -7.00 4.31
C SER A 146 19.60 -7.82 5.59
N ASP A 147 20.70 -8.42 6.05
CA ASP A 147 20.67 -9.18 7.29
C ASP A 147 20.37 -8.27 8.49
N ARG A 148 19.52 -8.74 9.41
CA ARG A 148 19.09 -7.96 10.57
C ARG A 148 20.28 -7.45 11.39
N GLN A 149 21.38 -8.21 11.49
CA GLN A 149 22.53 -7.81 12.29
C GLN A 149 23.28 -6.61 11.71
N GLU A 150 23.23 -6.44 10.39
CA GLU A 150 23.81 -5.29 9.72
C GLU A 150 22.94 -4.05 9.95
N LEU A 151 21.62 -4.20 9.79
CA LEU A 151 20.64 -3.14 10.05
C LEU A 151 20.66 -2.68 11.51
N ALA A 152 20.77 -3.62 12.46
CA ALA A 152 20.85 -3.33 13.89
C ALA A 152 22.10 -2.50 14.22
N ARG A 153 23.26 -2.81 13.61
CA ARG A 153 24.49 -2.03 13.78
C ARG A 153 24.34 -0.59 13.29
N VAL A 154 23.65 -0.39 12.17
CA VAL A 154 23.38 0.95 11.62
C VAL A 154 22.42 1.74 12.52
N VAL A 155 21.38 1.10 13.05
CA VAL A 155 20.40 1.73 13.95
C VAL A 155 21.01 2.07 15.31
N ASP A 156 21.75 1.14 15.91
CA ASP A 156 22.40 1.33 17.21
C ASP A 156 23.52 2.40 17.14
N ALA A 157 24.17 2.55 15.98
CA ALA A 157 25.13 3.63 15.74
C ALA A 157 24.46 5.02 15.63
N MET A 158 23.18 5.09 15.25
CA MET A 158 22.44 6.34 15.11
C MET A 158 21.71 6.78 16.38
N TYR A 159 21.23 5.83 17.18
CA TYR A 159 20.50 6.10 18.42
C TYR A 159 21.39 5.82 19.63
N GLU A 160 21.26 4.63 20.20
CA GLU A 160 22.03 4.12 21.34
C GLU A 160 22.12 2.59 21.21
N PRO A 161 23.14 1.94 21.81
CA PRO A 161 23.27 0.49 21.78
C PRO A 161 22.02 -0.22 22.34
N GLY A 162 21.47 -1.17 21.59
CA GLY A 162 20.31 -1.96 22.01
C GLY A 162 18.94 -1.38 21.61
N HIS A 163 18.90 -0.19 21.01
CA HIS A 163 17.64 0.40 20.55
C HIS A 163 16.99 -0.44 19.43
N ALA A 164 17.81 -1.09 18.59
CA ALA A 164 17.39 -1.99 17.52
C ALA A 164 16.60 -3.23 17.98
N GLN A 165 16.68 -3.64 19.24
CA GLN A 165 16.01 -4.86 19.74
C GLN A 165 14.49 -4.69 19.93
N HIS A 166 14.01 -3.45 20.06
CA HIS A 166 12.60 -3.17 20.33
C HIS A 166 11.74 -3.08 19.08
N PHE A 167 12.35 -3.06 17.88
CA PHE A 167 11.67 -2.80 16.61
C PHE A 167 11.91 -3.92 15.60
N GLY A 168 10.97 -4.08 14.67
CA GLY A 168 11.18 -4.89 13.47
C GLY A 168 12.05 -4.14 12.48
N LEU A 169 13.06 -4.83 11.93
CA LEU A 169 14.07 -4.22 11.07
C LEU A 169 14.09 -4.90 9.72
N HIS A 170 13.86 -4.11 8.67
CA HIS A 170 14.02 -4.55 7.28
C HIS A 170 14.46 -3.38 6.41
N GLY A 171 15.25 -3.66 5.37
CA GLY A 171 15.89 -2.64 4.54
C GLY A 171 16.75 -3.24 3.45
#